data_AF-A0A3M2SGK5-F1
#
_entry.id   AF-A0A3M2SGK5-F1
#
_cell.length_a   1.000
_cell.length_b   1.000
_cell.length_c   1.000
_cell.angle_alpha   90.00
_cell.angle_beta   90.00
_cell.angle_gamma   90.00
#
_symmetry.space_group_name_H-M   'P 1'
#
loop_
_entity.id
_entity.type
_entity.pdbx_description
1 polymer ?
#
loop_
_entity_poly.entity_id
_entity_poly.type
_entity_poly.pdbx_seq_one_letter_code
_entity_poly.pdbx_strand_id
1 'polypeptide(L)'
;MMNDSNDASRFKGPVGPLRHRCPQCTATGPELLRCSACRGVRYCSAEHQAAHRPQHKSACNKIKKARVNVSREEDRVRNGTGFLEPTNAFETHVGRFYGLINTRDYMGHRLALANRLCELGTLDGVREAVEHMRDMLRLNRGDSMGLRDLVPAMMLRLDLDQECYDFVKWWATCDSDGHYDWEDMTQPHLDLHGADVFEDPDFLEQYPALNSIIAILILKLKLLVDIRNLKMTRKILTLRLIPHDLWHSIEVSVVRSPISLKLQRDSPDALIQTEAKLLDQTLQLGHLLAKANYSFMYYFFNPDEGLCARPEGYSKGSWEEMALALQYSYGAWWETEGVLDLLNEARECAAEASGRDIETLVAQSSGSLEAEQMLADLNVNKIWHYLDEAVKNLSDLSPRPERPFERRARERKEFWAKYMRGEVEFIAG
;
A
#
# COMPACT_ATOMS: atom_id res chain seq x y z
N MET A 1 12.36 -32.34 -3.30
CA MET A 1 12.35 -30.90 -3.63
C MET A 1 10.90 -30.45 -3.54
N MET A 2 10.50 -29.82 -2.44
CA MET A 2 9.15 -29.27 -2.29
C MET A 2 9.18 -27.82 -2.79
N ASN A 3 8.22 -27.48 -3.65
CA ASN A 3 7.99 -26.15 -4.24
C ASN A 3 8.04 -25.06 -3.17
N ASP A 4 9.15 -24.32 -3.11
CA ASP A 4 9.20 -23.05 -2.43
C ASP A 4 8.76 -21.96 -3.43
N SER A 5 7.72 -21.21 -3.09
CA SER A 5 7.47 -19.80 -3.50
C SER A 5 6.70 -19.47 -4.80
N ASN A 6 5.53 -20.07 -5.00
CA ASN A 6 4.48 -19.48 -5.86
C ASN A 6 3.13 -19.42 -5.12
N ASP A 7 3.16 -18.90 -3.88
CA ASP A 7 1.95 -18.75 -3.07
C ASP A 7 1.72 -17.26 -2.77
N ALA A 8 0.59 -16.74 -3.25
CA ALA A 8 0.12 -15.38 -2.99
C ALA A 8 -0.19 -15.14 -1.51
N SER A 9 -0.39 -16.20 -0.71
CA SER A 9 -0.65 -16.12 0.73
C SER A 9 0.43 -15.36 1.51
N ARG A 10 1.68 -15.33 1.02
CA ARG A 10 2.79 -14.61 1.66
C ARG A 10 2.57 -13.10 1.74
N PHE A 11 1.72 -12.54 0.88
CA PHE A 11 1.36 -11.13 0.88
C PHE A 11 0.13 -10.82 1.75
N LYS A 12 -0.58 -11.85 2.22
CA LYS A 12 -1.82 -11.78 3.01
C LYS A 12 -1.51 -12.02 4.50
N GLY A 13 -0.77 -11.10 5.11
CA GLY A 13 -0.43 -11.13 6.55
C GLY A 13 -1.61 -10.77 7.46
N PRO A 14 -1.41 -10.60 8.78
CA PRO A 14 -2.44 -10.03 9.64
C PRO A 14 -2.81 -8.62 9.18
N VAL A 15 -4.12 -8.35 9.12
CA VAL A 15 -4.65 -7.01 8.85
C VAL A 15 -4.38 -6.10 10.06
N GLY A 16 -4.15 -4.81 9.79
CA GLY A 16 -3.85 -3.80 10.80
C GLY A 16 -2.36 -3.40 10.82
N PRO A 17 -1.96 -2.56 11.80
CA PRO A 17 -0.59 -2.09 11.90
C PRO A 17 0.39 -3.21 12.22
N LEU A 18 1.60 -3.12 11.68
CA LEU A 18 2.68 -4.05 12.01
C LEU A 18 3.08 -3.94 13.48
N ARG A 19 3.04 -5.07 14.19
CA ARG A 19 3.40 -5.17 15.61
C ARG A 19 4.35 -6.33 15.85
N HIS A 20 5.15 -6.22 16.92
CA HIS A 20 5.89 -7.37 17.43
C HIS A 20 4.90 -8.42 17.91
N ARG A 21 4.90 -9.61 17.31
CA ARG A 21 3.96 -10.68 17.60
C ARG A 21 4.62 -12.03 17.54
N CYS A 22 4.10 -12.98 18.32
CA CYS A 22 4.46 -14.38 18.21
C CYS A 22 3.61 -15.06 17.11
N PRO A 23 4.20 -15.77 16.14
CA PRO A 23 3.43 -16.49 15.11
C PRO A 23 2.60 -17.68 15.59
N GLN A 24 2.63 -18.01 16.88
CA GLN A 24 1.99 -19.22 17.44
C GLN A 24 0.93 -18.90 18.50
N CYS A 25 0.80 -17.64 18.93
CA CYS A 25 -0.17 -17.23 19.93
C CYS A 25 -0.50 -15.74 19.79
N THR A 26 -1.35 -15.22 20.68
CA THR A 26 -1.77 -13.82 20.68
C THR A 26 -0.79 -12.87 21.38
N ALA A 27 0.35 -13.37 21.87
CA ALA A 27 1.34 -12.54 22.55
C ALA A 27 1.95 -11.52 21.59
N THR A 28 1.97 -10.26 22.04
CA THR A 28 2.55 -9.13 21.33
C THR A 28 3.41 -8.31 22.28
N GLY A 29 4.48 -7.70 21.76
CA GLY A 29 5.34 -6.83 22.56
C GLY A 29 6.82 -6.89 22.21
N PRO A 30 7.60 -5.85 22.53
CA PRO A 30 9.04 -5.79 22.28
C PRO A 30 9.87 -6.76 23.14
N GLU A 31 9.32 -7.26 24.25
CA GLU A 31 9.95 -8.22 25.15
C GLU A 31 10.04 -9.65 24.58
N LEU A 32 9.32 -9.92 23.48
CA LEU A 32 9.37 -11.20 22.79
C LEU A 32 10.79 -11.51 22.27
N LEU A 33 11.21 -12.76 22.45
CA LEU A 33 12.50 -13.31 22.05
C LEU A 33 12.67 -13.25 20.53
N ARG A 34 13.73 -12.58 20.07
CA ARG A 34 14.07 -12.47 18.65
C ARG A 34 14.79 -13.73 18.17
N CYS A 35 14.43 -14.22 16.98
CA CYS A 35 15.16 -15.30 16.32
C CYS A 35 16.64 -14.90 16.14
N SER A 36 17.56 -15.62 16.78
CA SER A 36 19.00 -15.29 16.76
C SER A 36 19.63 -15.39 15.37
N ALA A 37 19.05 -16.21 14.48
CA ALA A 37 19.56 -16.43 13.13
C ALA A 37 19.13 -15.36 12.13
N CYS A 38 17.83 -15.23 11.87
CA CYS A 38 17.33 -14.30 10.86
C CYS A 38 17.11 -12.88 11.40
N ARG A 39 16.90 -12.76 12.72
CA ARG A 39 16.54 -11.52 13.40
C ARG A 39 15.24 -10.87 12.89
N GLY A 40 14.44 -11.54 12.07
CA GLY A 40 13.21 -10.97 11.51
C GLY A 40 11.91 -11.41 12.20
N VAL A 41 11.96 -12.36 13.15
CA VAL A 41 10.75 -12.94 13.78
C VAL A 41 10.94 -13.02 15.29
N ARG A 42 9.85 -12.83 16.05
CA ARG A 42 9.83 -12.89 17.51
C ARG A 42 8.92 -13.99 18.05
N TYR A 43 9.22 -14.48 19.25
CA TYR A 43 8.52 -15.57 19.93
C TYR A 43 8.39 -15.29 21.42
N CYS A 44 7.35 -15.77 22.08
CA CYS A 44 7.26 -15.67 23.54
C CYS A 44 8.22 -16.66 24.25
N SER A 45 8.53 -17.79 23.62
CA SER A 45 9.34 -18.85 24.21
C SER A 45 10.11 -19.64 23.14
N ALA A 46 11.11 -20.41 23.58
CA ALA A 46 11.83 -21.35 22.73
C ALA A 46 10.92 -22.46 22.17
N GLU A 47 9.86 -22.82 22.90
CA GLU A 47 8.87 -23.81 22.47
C GLU A 47 8.08 -23.31 21.25
N HIS A 48 7.58 -22.07 21.28
CA HIS A 48 6.88 -21.48 20.13
C HIS A 48 7.82 -21.28 18.94
N GLN A 49 9.10 -20.99 19.19
CA GLN A 49 10.11 -20.97 18.12
C GLN A 49 10.32 -22.36 17.50
N ALA A 50 10.35 -23.42 18.31
CA ALA A 50 10.47 -24.80 17.83
C ALA A 50 9.22 -25.22 17.03
N ALA A 51 8.03 -24.86 17.49
CA ALA A 51 6.75 -25.14 16.83
C ALA A 51 6.62 -24.43 15.47
N HIS A 52 7.03 -23.17 15.37
CA HIS A 52 7.02 -22.42 14.10
C HIS A 52 8.16 -22.78 13.15
N ARG A 53 9.18 -23.51 13.63
CA ARG A 53 10.39 -23.83 12.84
C ARG A 53 10.10 -24.47 11.49
N PRO A 54 9.18 -25.43 11.32
CA PRO A 54 8.89 -26.04 10.01
C PRO A 54 8.46 -25.02 8.96
N GLN A 55 7.65 -24.03 9.33
CA GLN A 55 7.17 -22.97 8.44
C GLN A 55 8.25 -21.89 8.22
N HIS A 56 9.01 -21.56 9.25
CA HIS A 56 9.98 -20.47 9.21
C HIS A 56 11.36 -20.83 8.62
N LYS A 57 11.77 -22.11 8.69
CA LYS A 57 13.17 -22.54 8.45
C LYS A 57 13.72 -22.11 7.09
N SER A 58 12.93 -22.20 6.02
CA SER A 58 13.38 -21.81 4.67
C SER A 58 13.70 -20.31 4.60
N ALA A 59 12.74 -19.46 4.98
CA ALA A 59 12.91 -18.01 5.01
C ALA A 59 14.07 -17.61 5.95
N CYS A 60 14.15 -18.23 7.14
CA CYS A 60 15.21 -17.99 8.12
C CYS A 60 16.61 -18.22 7.54
N ASN A 61 16.81 -19.35 6.86
CA ASN A 61 18.09 -19.71 6.26
C ASN A 61 18.46 -18.77 5.10
N LYS A 62 17.48 -18.37 4.28
CA LYS A 62 17.69 -17.42 3.18
C LYS A 62 18.16 -16.06 3.72
N ILE A 63 17.52 -15.54 4.76
CA ILE A 63 17.91 -14.28 5.42
C ILE A 63 19.30 -14.42 6.06
N LYS A 64 19.55 -15.52 6.80
CA LYS A 64 20.88 -15.77 7.40
C LYS A 64 21.98 -15.74 6.34
N LYS A 65 21.77 -16.41 5.20
CA LYS A 65 22.73 -16.41 4.09
C LYS A 65 22.89 -15.02 3.47
N ALA A 66 21.80 -14.29 3.26
CA ALA A 66 21.85 -12.93 2.72
C ALA A 66 22.65 -11.99 3.63
N ARG A 67 22.48 -12.08 4.96
CA ARG A 67 23.29 -11.32 5.93
C ARG A 67 24.78 -11.60 5.84
N VAL A 68 25.17 -12.88 5.70
CA VAL A 68 26.58 -13.25 5.52
C VAL A 68 27.15 -12.67 4.22
N ASN A 69 26.38 -12.71 3.12
CA ASN A 69 26.82 -12.12 1.86
C ASN A 69 26.99 -10.60 1.96
N VAL A 70 26.02 -9.90 2.57
CA VAL A 70 26.11 -8.44 2.79
C VAL A 70 27.34 -8.10 3.63
N SER A 71 27.58 -8.81 4.73
CA SER A 71 28.76 -8.59 5.58
C SER A 71 30.07 -8.81 4.81
N ARG A 72 30.14 -9.86 3.99
CA ARG A 72 31.34 -10.16 3.19
C ARG A 72 31.61 -9.07 2.15
N GLU A 73 30.58 -8.61 1.44
CA GLU A 73 30.76 -7.51 0.49
C GLU A 73 31.04 -6.18 1.19
N GLU A 74 30.48 -5.95 2.37
CA GLU A 74 30.81 -4.77 3.19
C GLU A 74 32.31 -4.75 3.54
N ASP A 75 32.85 -5.87 4.00
CA ASP A 75 34.28 -6.00 4.32
C ASP A 75 35.16 -5.73 3.10
N ARG A 76 34.74 -6.18 1.90
CA ARG A 76 35.45 -5.92 0.64
C ARG A 76 35.43 -4.45 0.25
N VAL A 77 34.28 -3.79 0.38
CA VAL A 77 34.15 -2.36 0.06
C VAL A 77 34.91 -1.48 1.07
N ARG A 78 34.94 -1.87 2.35
CA ARG A 78 35.72 -1.15 3.39
C ARG A 78 37.23 -1.30 3.16
N ASN A 79 37.68 -2.53 2.91
CA ASN A 79 39.10 -2.89 2.84
C ASN A 79 39.62 -2.98 1.40
N GLY A 80 38.94 -2.34 0.44
CA GLY A 80 39.42 -2.26 -0.95
C GLY A 80 40.82 -1.67 -1.01
N THR A 81 41.70 -2.26 -1.82
CA THR A 81 43.11 -1.84 -1.97
C THR A 81 43.53 -1.69 -3.43
N GLY A 82 42.58 -1.82 -4.37
CA GLY A 82 42.84 -1.78 -5.80
C GLY A 82 42.53 -0.43 -6.42
N PHE A 83 43.05 -0.18 -7.63
CA PHE A 83 42.74 1.04 -8.39
C PHE A 83 41.24 1.17 -8.73
N LEU A 84 40.57 0.04 -9.02
CA LEU A 84 39.12 -0.04 -9.22
C LEU A 84 38.35 -0.36 -7.92
N GLU A 85 39.05 -0.45 -6.80
CA GLU A 85 38.50 -0.83 -5.49
C GLU A 85 39.01 0.15 -4.42
N PRO A 86 38.51 1.39 -4.46
CA PRO A 86 38.98 2.43 -3.56
C PRO A 86 38.71 2.03 -2.10
N THR A 87 39.69 2.32 -1.23
CA THR A 87 39.55 2.08 0.20
C THR A 87 38.39 2.89 0.77
N ASN A 88 37.55 2.23 1.57
CA ASN A 88 36.39 2.82 2.23
C ASN A 88 35.47 3.63 1.29
N ALA A 89 35.00 3.01 0.22
CA ALA A 89 34.11 3.67 -0.76
C ALA A 89 32.81 4.23 -0.14
N PHE A 90 32.42 3.75 1.05
CA PHE A 90 31.26 4.25 1.82
C PHE A 90 31.36 5.73 2.22
N GLU A 91 32.58 6.28 2.29
CA GLU A 91 32.82 7.68 2.64
C GLU A 91 33.35 8.45 1.43
N THR A 92 34.24 7.85 0.64
CA THR A 92 34.95 8.54 -0.45
C THR A 92 34.13 8.66 -1.73
N HIS A 93 33.08 7.85 -1.91
CA HIS A 93 32.32 7.75 -3.17
C HIS A 93 30.80 7.81 -2.96
N VAL A 94 30.32 8.45 -1.88
CA VAL A 94 28.88 8.69 -1.69
C VAL A 94 28.34 9.53 -2.87
N GLY A 95 27.16 9.21 -3.38
CA GLY A 95 26.56 9.81 -4.58
C GLY A 95 26.96 9.09 -5.87
N ARG A 96 28.25 8.72 -5.99
CA ARG A 96 28.80 7.95 -7.13
C ARG A 96 28.93 6.45 -6.86
N PHE A 97 28.39 5.98 -5.73
CA PHE A 97 28.73 4.68 -5.17
C PHE A 97 28.44 3.55 -6.14
N TYR A 98 27.29 3.55 -6.82
CA TYR A 98 26.88 2.52 -7.78
C TYR A 98 27.65 2.54 -9.11
N GLY A 99 28.33 3.66 -9.41
CA GLY A 99 29.20 3.77 -10.59
C GLY A 99 30.41 2.85 -10.51
N LEU A 100 30.86 2.52 -9.30
CA LEU A 100 31.96 1.60 -9.07
C LEU A 100 31.51 0.14 -9.22
N ILE A 101 32.23 -0.65 -10.00
CA ILE A 101 31.83 -2.05 -10.26
C ILE A 101 31.84 -2.89 -8.98
N ASN A 102 32.83 -2.67 -8.10
CA ASN A 102 33.02 -3.45 -6.88
C ASN A 102 31.96 -3.20 -5.79
N THR A 103 31.21 -2.09 -5.86
CA THR A 103 30.14 -1.77 -4.91
C THR A 103 28.77 -2.29 -5.36
N ARG A 104 28.60 -2.65 -6.65
CA ARG A 104 27.33 -3.13 -7.20
C ARG A 104 26.89 -4.45 -6.55
N ASP A 105 27.84 -5.35 -6.29
CA ASP A 105 27.58 -6.62 -5.60
C ASP A 105 27.07 -6.38 -4.17
N TYR A 106 27.68 -5.42 -3.46
CA TYR A 106 27.20 -5.00 -2.14
C TYR A 106 25.76 -4.50 -2.19
N MET A 107 25.46 -3.58 -3.12
CA MET A 107 24.12 -3.00 -3.27
C MET A 107 23.09 -4.07 -3.66
N GLY A 108 23.43 -4.96 -4.59
CA GLY A 108 22.59 -6.09 -5.01
C GLY A 108 22.29 -7.06 -3.85
N HIS A 109 23.30 -7.44 -3.08
CA HIS A 109 23.09 -8.31 -1.91
C HIS A 109 22.29 -7.62 -0.80
N ARG A 110 22.44 -6.31 -0.64
CA ARG A 110 21.70 -5.53 0.35
C ARG A 110 20.22 -5.41 -0.01
N LEU A 111 19.89 -5.15 -1.28
CA LEU A 111 18.50 -5.19 -1.76
C LEU A 111 17.91 -6.60 -1.61
N ALA A 112 18.68 -7.64 -1.95
CA ALA A 112 18.23 -9.02 -1.77
C ALA A 112 17.91 -9.33 -0.30
N LEU A 113 18.70 -8.84 0.66
CA LEU A 113 18.40 -8.97 2.09
C LEU A 113 17.12 -8.20 2.46
N ALA A 114 17.00 -6.94 2.04
CA ALA A 114 15.84 -6.10 2.32
C ALA A 114 14.54 -6.73 1.81
N ASN A 115 14.52 -7.22 0.57
CA ASN A 115 13.35 -7.90 -0.01
C ASN A 115 12.96 -9.15 0.81
N ARG A 116 13.93 -9.96 1.24
CA ARG A 116 13.64 -11.14 2.08
C ARG A 116 13.13 -10.78 3.47
N LEU A 117 13.56 -9.66 4.03
CA LEU A 117 13.05 -9.16 5.31
C LEU A 117 11.60 -8.65 5.17
N CYS A 118 11.29 -7.94 4.07
CA CYS A 118 9.92 -7.49 3.76
C CYS A 118 8.94 -8.64 3.58
N GLU A 119 9.37 -9.71 2.90
CA GLU A 119 8.57 -10.92 2.67
C GLU A 119 8.15 -11.63 3.98
N LEU A 120 8.80 -11.36 5.12
CA LEU A 120 8.37 -11.92 6.40
C LEU A 120 7.07 -11.32 6.92
N GLY A 121 6.72 -10.10 6.49
CA GLY A 121 5.55 -9.37 6.98
C GLY A 121 5.59 -9.06 8.48
N THR A 122 6.77 -8.92 9.07
CA THR A 122 6.96 -8.59 10.49
C THR A 122 7.44 -7.15 10.66
N LEU A 123 7.15 -6.56 11.83
CA LEU A 123 7.60 -5.20 12.14
C LEU A 123 9.12 -5.04 12.06
N ASP A 124 9.90 -5.96 12.66
CA ASP A 124 11.36 -5.91 12.58
C ASP A 124 11.87 -6.06 11.15
N GLY A 125 11.24 -6.93 10.35
CA GLY A 125 11.66 -7.19 8.96
C GLY A 125 11.44 -5.98 8.06
N VAL A 126 10.23 -5.41 8.06
CA VAL A 126 9.90 -4.24 7.22
C VAL A 126 10.69 -3.01 7.66
N ARG A 127 10.86 -2.78 8.97
CA ARG A 127 11.67 -1.68 9.49
C ARG A 127 13.12 -1.77 9.02
N GLU A 128 13.74 -2.92 9.22
CA GLU A 128 15.14 -3.14 8.83
C GLU A 128 15.33 -3.05 7.30
N ALA A 129 14.34 -3.49 6.52
CA ALA A 129 14.37 -3.35 5.07
C ALA A 129 14.33 -1.88 4.62
N VAL A 130 13.46 -1.06 5.19
CA VAL A 130 13.41 0.39 4.90
C VAL A 130 14.72 1.07 5.29
N GLU A 131 15.33 0.70 6.42
CA GLU A 131 16.66 1.20 6.81
C GLU A 131 17.73 0.85 5.78
N HIS A 132 17.74 -0.40 5.27
CA HIS A 132 18.66 -0.78 4.20
C HIS A 132 18.43 0.03 2.93
N MET A 133 17.18 0.22 2.50
CA MET A 133 16.87 0.95 1.27
C MET A 133 17.16 2.44 1.36
N ARG A 134 16.88 3.07 2.52
CA ARG A 134 17.22 4.49 2.76
C ARG A 134 18.72 4.72 2.70
N ASP A 135 19.52 3.85 3.31
CA ASP A 135 20.99 3.99 3.23
C ASP A 135 21.51 3.71 1.81
N MET A 136 20.87 2.79 1.07
CA MET A 136 21.21 2.59 -0.35
C MET A 136 20.91 3.84 -1.19
N LEU A 137 19.78 4.52 -0.96
CA LEU A 137 19.46 5.81 -1.60
C LEU A 137 20.43 6.92 -1.19
N ARG A 138 20.93 6.93 0.05
CA ARG A 138 22.01 7.84 0.47
C ARG A 138 23.30 7.60 -0.32
N LEU A 139 23.66 6.33 -0.53
CA LEU A 139 24.87 5.95 -1.26
C LEU A 139 24.74 6.22 -2.77
N ASN A 140 23.54 6.05 -3.32
CA ASN A 140 23.23 6.25 -4.74
C ASN A 140 21.98 7.14 -4.88
N ARG A 141 22.19 8.46 -4.88
CA ARG A 141 21.10 9.45 -4.96
C ARG A 141 20.28 9.32 -6.25
N GLY A 142 20.90 8.89 -7.36
CA GLY A 142 20.22 8.69 -8.65
C GLY A 142 19.35 7.43 -8.73
N ASP A 143 19.27 6.64 -7.65
CA ASP A 143 18.43 5.44 -7.54
C ASP A 143 18.51 4.48 -8.74
N SER A 144 19.73 4.08 -9.13
CA SER A 144 19.94 3.19 -10.27
C SER A 144 19.33 1.79 -10.12
N MET A 145 18.82 1.44 -8.92
CA MET A 145 18.19 0.15 -8.62
C MET A 145 16.67 0.24 -8.49
N GLY A 146 16.06 1.42 -8.64
CA GLY A 146 14.61 1.61 -8.57
C GLY A 146 14.02 1.42 -7.17
N LEU A 147 14.77 1.72 -6.12
CA LEU A 147 14.30 1.62 -4.73
C LEU A 147 13.14 2.58 -4.44
N ARG A 148 13.04 3.71 -5.15
CA ARG A 148 11.95 4.69 -5.00
C ARG A 148 10.57 4.08 -5.28
N ASP A 149 10.50 3.00 -6.06
CA ASP A 149 9.26 2.28 -6.34
C ASP A 149 8.82 1.36 -5.18
N LEU A 150 9.77 0.88 -4.38
CA LEU A 150 9.50 -0.05 -3.29
C LEU A 150 9.26 0.68 -1.96
N VAL A 151 10.08 1.70 -1.67
CA VAL A 151 10.16 2.38 -0.36
C VAL A 151 8.81 2.93 0.13
N PRO A 152 7.99 3.63 -0.69
CA PRO A 152 6.74 4.23 -0.22
C PRO A 152 5.76 3.20 0.38
N ALA A 153 5.56 2.07 -0.29
CA ALA A 153 4.66 1.03 0.20
C ALA A 153 5.11 0.48 1.56
N MET A 154 6.41 0.33 1.78
CA MET A 154 6.94 -0.10 3.08
C MET A 154 6.79 0.97 4.16
N MET A 155 6.95 2.26 3.83
CA MET A 155 6.70 3.36 4.77
C MET A 155 5.25 3.33 5.27
N LEU A 156 4.28 3.10 4.37
CA LEU A 156 2.86 2.99 4.73
C LEU A 156 2.55 1.79 5.63
N ARG A 157 3.22 0.65 5.43
CA ARG A 157 3.12 -0.52 6.32
C ARG A 157 3.62 -0.25 7.74
N LEU A 158 4.57 0.68 7.87
CA LEU A 158 5.13 1.12 9.15
C LEU A 158 4.40 2.34 9.73
N ASP A 159 3.32 2.80 9.09
CA ASP A 159 2.56 4.01 9.45
C ASP A 159 3.42 5.30 9.43
N LEU A 160 4.51 5.30 8.64
CA LEU A 160 5.34 6.48 8.34
C LEU A 160 4.68 7.33 7.26
N ASP A 161 3.44 7.74 7.53
CA ASP A 161 2.52 8.28 6.51
C ASP A 161 2.97 9.65 5.99
N GLN A 162 3.43 10.53 6.87
CA GLN A 162 3.93 11.86 6.49
C GLN A 162 5.24 11.73 5.70
N GLU A 163 6.16 10.89 6.18
CA GLU A 163 7.43 10.65 5.51
C GLU A 163 7.24 9.98 4.16
N CYS A 164 6.23 9.11 4.01
CA CYS A 164 5.86 8.53 2.72
C CYS A 164 5.40 9.62 1.74
N TYR A 165 4.53 10.51 2.19
CA TYR A 165 4.03 11.61 1.36
C TYR A 165 5.17 12.54 0.93
N ASP A 166 5.99 12.98 1.89
CA ASP A 166 7.14 13.85 1.67
C ASP A 166 8.15 13.19 0.71
N PHE A 167 8.42 11.89 0.87
CA PHE A 167 9.32 11.13 0.00
C PHE A 167 8.82 11.11 -1.44
N VAL A 168 7.55 10.78 -1.67
CA VAL A 168 6.97 10.73 -3.02
C VAL A 168 6.92 12.11 -3.65
N LYS A 169 6.49 13.12 -2.90
CA LYS A 169 6.42 14.51 -3.41
C LYS A 169 7.81 15.05 -3.75
N TRP A 170 8.82 14.78 -2.93
CA TRP A 170 10.19 15.16 -3.22
C TRP A 170 10.66 14.56 -4.55
N TRP A 171 10.49 13.25 -4.76
CA TRP A 171 10.89 12.60 -6.02
C TRP A 171 10.15 13.14 -7.24
N ALA A 172 8.87 13.51 -7.09
CA ALA A 172 8.08 14.06 -8.18
C ALA A 172 8.45 15.51 -8.54
N THR A 173 9.08 16.26 -7.64
CA THR A 173 9.29 17.71 -7.78
C THR A 173 10.76 18.16 -7.76
N CYS A 174 11.69 17.30 -7.32
CA CYS A 174 13.10 17.64 -7.11
C CYS A 174 13.86 18.07 -8.37
N ASP A 175 13.45 17.59 -9.54
CA ASP A 175 14.12 17.85 -10.82
C ASP A 175 13.16 18.42 -11.87
N SER A 176 12.37 19.43 -11.48
CA SER A 176 11.37 20.06 -12.35
C SER A 176 11.97 20.67 -13.63
N ASP A 177 13.21 21.15 -13.57
CA ASP A 177 13.93 21.77 -14.70
C ASP A 177 14.90 20.80 -15.42
N GLY A 178 15.06 19.56 -14.95
CA GLY A 178 15.98 18.57 -15.55
C GLY A 178 17.48 18.87 -15.34
N HIS A 179 17.81 19.62 -14.29
CA HIS A 179 19.15 20.12 -13.98
C HIS A 179 19.70 19.64 -12.63
N TYR A 180 18.98 18.75 -11.94
CA TYR A 180 19.42 18.20 -10.67
C TYR A 180 20.68 17.32 -10.85
N ASP A 181 21.75 17.65 -10.14
CA ASP A 181 22.99 16.87 -10.19
C ASP A 181 22.99 15.81 -9.08
N TRP A 182 22.74 14.57 -9.48
CA TRP A 182 22.70 13.41 -8.58
C TRP A 182 24.05 13.13 -7.88
N GLU A 183 25.16 13.64 -8.41
CA GLU A 183 26.48 13.46 -7.84
C GLU A 183 26.90 14.62 -6.92
N ASP A 184 26.20 15.76 -6.98
CA ASP A 184 26.46 16.91 -6.11
C ASP A 184 25.86 16.68 -4.73
N MET A 185 26.73 16.32 -3.80
CA MET A 185 26.36 16.03 -2.41
C MET A 185 25.89 17.28 -1.63
N THR A 186 26.14 18.49 -2.16
CA THR A 186 25.73 19.75 -1.54
C THR A 186 24.28 20.12 -1.85
N GLN A 187 23.70 19.56 -2.91
CA GLN A 187 22.29 19.76 -3.25
C GLN A 187 21.37 19.04 -2.25
N PRO A 188 20.19 19.62 -1.97
CA PRO A 188 19.22 19.03 -1.05
C PRO A 188 18.72 17.68 -1.58
N HIS A 189 18.68 16.67 -0.71
CA HIS A 189 18.27 15.30 -1.09
C HIS A 189 17.37 14.69 -0.03
N LEU A 190 16.12 14.39 -0.41
CA LEU A 190 15.07 13.88 0.49
C LEU A 190 14.87 14.77 1.73
N ASP A 191 14.92 16.08 1.53
CA ASP A 191 14.88 17.12 2.55
C ASP A 191 13.49 17.76 2.74
N LEU A 192 12.50 17.32 1.96
CA LEU A 192 11.11 17.74 2.14
C LEU A 192 10.55 17.15 3.43
N HIS A 193 9.97 18.00 4.28
CA HIS A 193 9.39 17.61 5.54
C HIS A 193 8.10 18.36 5.82
N GLY A 194 7.04 17.62 6.17
CA GLY A 194 5.76 18.19 6.57
C GLY A 194 4.99 18.86 5.44
N ALA A 195 5.10 18.34 4.21
CA ALA A 195 4.26 18.79 3.12
C ALA A 195 2.77 18.53 3.44
N ASP A 196 1.89 19.34 2.85
CA ASP A 196 0.46 19.23 3.11
C ASP A 196 -0.10 17.96 2.46
N VAL A 197 -0.29 16.91 3.27
CA VAL A 197 -0.86 15.65 2.80
C VAL A 197 -2.28 15.81 2.26
N PHE A 198 -2.98 16.91 2.54
CA PHE A 198 -4.30 17.19 2.01
C PHE A 198 -4.28 18.09 0.77
N GLU A 199 -3.13 18.54 0.26
CA GLU A 199 -3.06 19.27 -1.01
C GLU A 199 -3.42 18.36 -2.20
N ASP A 200 -3.76 19.00 -3.32
CA ASP A 200 -4.15 18.30 -4.54
C ASP A 200 -2.93 17.59 -5.16
N PRO A 201 -3.09 16.34 -5.63
CA PRO A 201 -1.97 15.48 -6.03
C PRO A 201 -1.42 15.80 -7.43
N ASP A 202 -1.62 17.01 -7.94
CA ASP A 202 -1.28 17.45 -9.31
C ASP A 202 0.21 17.27 -9.65
N PHE A 203 1.08 17.27 -8.63
CA PHE A 203 2.52 17.00 -8.81
C PHE A 203 2.81 15.59 -9.38
N LEU A 204 1.86 14.66 -9.33
CA LEU A 204 1.99 13.34 -9.94
C LEU A 204 1.62 13.32 -11.43
N GLU A 205 1.00 14.38 -11.97
CA GLU A 205 0.56 14.41 -13.37
C GLU A 205 1.72 14.56 -14.36
N GLN A 206 2.76 15.32 -13.98
CA GLN A 206 3.86 15.65 -14.88
C GLN A 206 4.77 14.45 -15.15
N TYR A 207 5.06 13.66 -14.11
CA TYR A 207 5.90 12.46 -14.19
C TYR A 207 5.24 11.28 -13.45
N PRO A 208 4.20 10.66 -14.04
CA PRO A 208 3.41 9.64 -13.36
C PRO A 208 4.23 8.35 -13.19
N ALA A 209 4.80 8.17 -12.00
CA ALA A 209 5.38 6.90 -11.58
C ALA A 209 4.28 6.04 -10.94
N LEU A 210 4.04 4.85 -11.50
CA LEU A 210 2.93 3.98 -11.08
C LEU A 210 2.92 3.71 -9.56
N ASN A 211 4.07 3.36 -8.99
CA ASN A 211 4.18 3.07 -7.55
C ASN A 211 3.97 4.30 -6.67
N SER A 212 4.31 5.50 -7.16
CA SER A 212 4.06 6.75 -6.46
C SER A 212 2.56 7.06 -6.40
N ILE A 213 1.85 6.89 -7.52
CA ILE A 213 0.38 7.02 -7.58
C ILE A 213 -0.27 6.03 -6.62
N ILE A 214 0.14 4.76 -6.66
CA ILE A 214 -0.37 3.71 -5.77
C ILE A 214 -0.14 4.06 -4.30
N ALA A 215 1.06 4.51 -3.92
CA ALA A 215 1.37 4.86 -2.55
C ALA A 215 0.51 6.02 -2.03
N ILE A 216 0.38 7.10 -2.81
CA ILE A 216 -0.48 8.24 -2.43
C ILE A 216 -1.94 7.81 -2.39
N LEU A 217 -2.40 6.97 -3.32
CA LEU A 217 -3.76 6.45 -3.32
C LEU A 217 -4.07 5.63 -2.05
N ILE A 218 -3.17 4.71 -1.64
CA ILE A 218 -3.31 3.97 -0.38
C ILE A 218 -3.39 4.93 0.81
N LEU A 219 -2.52 5.94 0.85
CA LEU A 219 -2.50 6.93 1.93
C LEU A 219 -3.82 7.70 1.99
N LYS A 220 -4.34 8.21 0.86
CA LYS A 220 -5.61 8.96 0.83
C LYS A 220 -6.79 8.08 1.25
N LEU A 221 -6.83 6.82 0.80
CA LEU A 221 -7.84 5.84 1.22
C LEU A 221 -7.74 5.50 2.71
N LYS A 222 -6.53 5.37 3.26
CA LYS A 222 -6.30 5.19 4.70
C LYS A 222 -6.86 6.35 5.52
N LEU A 223 -6.58 7.59 5.11
CA LEU A 223 -7.11 8.79 5.77
C LEU A 223 -8.65 8.86 5.64
N LEU A 224 -9.20 8.48 4.50
CA LEU A 224 -10.66 8.44 4.28
C LEU A 224 -11.34 7.43 5.21
N VAL A 225 -10.76 6.24 5.38
CA VAL A 225 -11.24 5.23 6.32
C VAL A 225 -11.16 5.73 7.77
N ASP A 226 -10.07 6.39 8.15
CA ASP A 226 -9.91 6.96 9.50
C ASP A 226 -10.97 8.04 9.79
N ILE A 227 -11.26 8.94 8.84
CA ILE A 227 -12.31 9.96 8.98
C ILE A 227 -13.69 9.32 9.11
N ARG A 228 -13.99 8.31 8.28
CA ARG A 228 -15.22 7.52 8.41
C ARG A 228 -15.33 6.91 9.81
N ASN A 229 -14.27 6.27 10.29
CA ASN A 229 -14.25 5.63 11.60
C ASN A 229 -14.46 6.65 12.72
N LEU A 230 -13.84 7.83 12.66
CA LEU A 230 -14.07 8.93 13.61
C LEU A 230 -15.53 9.39 13.61
N LYS A 231 -16.11 9.65 12.43
CA LYS A 231 -17.51 10.07 12.30
C LYS A 231 -18.47 9.02 12.84
N MET A 232 -18.27 7.76 12.49
CA MET A 232 -19.08 6.64 12.99
C MET A 232 -18.96 6.50 14.51
N THR A 233 -17.74 6.52 15.04
CA THR A 233 -17.50 6.44 16.49
C THR A 233 -18.21 7.55 17.22
N ARG A 234 -18.05 8.82 16.80
CA ARG A 234 -18.75 9.96 17.40
C ARG A 234 -20.26 9.81 17.40
N LYS A 235 -20.84 9.33 16.28
CA LYS A 235 -22.28 9.05 16.18
C LYS A 235 -22.72 7.98 17.18
N ILE A 236 -21.97 6.88 17.29
CA ILE A 236 -22.27 5.78 18.22
C ILE A 236 -22.13 6.23 19.68
N LEU A 237 -21.05 6.94 20.03
CA LEU A 237 -20.80 7.44 21.37
C LEU A 237 -21.91 8.39 21.84
N THR A 238 -22.37 9.27 20.95
CA THR A 238 -23.51 10.15 21.19
C THR A 238 -24.81 9.36 21.39
N LEU A 239 -25.11 8.40 20.51
CA LEU A 239 -26.32 7.57 20.60
C LEU A 239 -26.36 6.67 21.83
N ARG A 240 -25.19 6.20 22.31
CA ARG A 240 -25.06 5.30 23.46
C ARG A 240 -24.82 6.02 24.78
N LEU A 241 -24.77 7.36 24.78
CA LEU A 241 -24.56 8.19 25.98
C LEU A 241 -23.30 7.78 26.76
N ILE A 242 -22.22 7.44 26.04
CA ILE A 242 -20.95 7.06 26.67
C ILE A 242 -20.33 8.29 27.34
N PRO A 243 -19.78 8.18 28.56
CA PRO A 243 -19.09 9.29 29.24
C PRO A 243 -17.97 9.92 28.41
N HIS A 244 -17.92 11.26 28.36
CA HIS A 244 -17.00 12.02 27.51
C HIS A 244 -15.51 11.74 27.77
N ASP A 245 -15.16 11.34 29.00
CA ASP A 245 -13.81 10.95 29.40
C ASP A 245 -13.29 9.70 28.65
N LEU A 246 -14.18 8.85 28.17
CA LEU A 246 -13.82 7.66 27.38
C LEU A 246 -13.75 7.93 25.87
N TRP A 247 -14.30 9.06 25.39
CA TRP A 247 -14.38 9.35 23.95
C TRP A 247 -13.01 9.42 23.31
N HIS A 248 -12.09 10.15 23.96
CA HIS A 248 -10.75 10.37 23.43
C HIS A 248 -10.02 9.05 23.19
N SER A 249 -10.05 8.13 24.16
CA SER A 249 -9.39 6.82 24.06
C SER A 249 -9.99 5.95 22.96
N ILE A 250 -11.32 5.98 22.80
CA ILE A 250 -12.00 5.20 21.76
C ILE A 250 -11.70 5.78 20.38
N GLU A 251 -11.80 7.09 20.20
CA GLU A 251 -11.47 7.76 18.93
C GLU A 251 -10.03 7.52 18.49
N VAL A 252 -9.05 7.59 19.41
CA VAL A 252 -7.64 7.26 19.09
C VAL A 252 -7.48 5.80 18.68
N SER A 253 -8.29 4.89 19.24
CA SER A 253 -8.19 3.45 18.94
C SER A 253 -8.75 3.03 17.58
N VAL A 254 -9.64 3.84 16.99
CA VAL A 254 -10.27 3.55 15.68
C VAL A 254 -9.57 4.21 14.50
N VAL A 255 -8.52 5.00 14.78
CA VAL A 255 -7.70 5.69 13.80
C VAL A 255 -6.36 4.99 13.70
N ARG A 256 -5.89 4.76 12.48
CA ARG A 256 -4.59 4.15 12.24
C ARG A 256 -3.50 5.19 11.93
N SER A 257 -3.78 6.17 11.09
CA SER A 257 -2.75 7.11 10.64
C SER A 257 -2.35 8.10 11.75
N PRO A 258 -1.04 8.34 11.98
CA PRO A 258 -0.59 9.44 12.83
C PRO A 258 -1.08 10.82 12.37
N ILE A 259 -1.37 10.99 11.07
CA ILE A 259 -1.91 12.23 10.52
C ILE A 259 -3.36 12.42 10.99
N SER A 260 -4.16 11.36 10.87
CA SER A 260 -5.58 11.35 11.28
C SER A 260 -5.78 11.59 12.78
N LEU A 261 -4.78 11.30 13.64
CA LEU A 261 -4.83 11.67 15.06
C LEU A 261 -5.00 13.17 15.27
N LYS A 262 -4.50 14.01 14.33
CA LYS A 262 -4.70 15.46 14.38
C LYS A 262 -6.15 15.83 14.08
N LEU A 263 -6.79 15.11 13.16
CA LEU A 263 -8.20 15.30 12.77
C LEU A 263 -9.19 14.94 13.88
N GLN A 264 -8.75 14.21 14.91
CA GLN A 264 -9.57 13.94 16.10
C GLN A 264 -10.08 15.23 16.76
N ARG A 265 -9.36 16.35 16.62
CA ARG A 265 -9.76 17.63 17.22
C ARG A 265 -10.72 18.42 16.35
N ASP A 266 -10.96 17.97 15.12
CA ASP A 266 -11.77 18.70 14.15
C ASP A 266 -13.25 18.57 14.45
N SER A 267 -14.00 19.62 14.11
CA SER A 267 -15.46 19.62 14.19
C SER A 267 -16.06 18.63 13.18
N PRO A 268 -17.31 18.18 13.39
CA PRO A 268 -18.00 17.35 12.40
C PRO A 268 -18.02 17.96 10.99
N ASP A 269 -18.21 19.27 10.88
CA ASP A 269 -18.25 19.97 9.58
C ASP A 269 -16.87 19.97 8.90
N ALA A 270 -15.80 20.19 9.67
CA ALA A 270 -14.43 20.10 9.15
C ALA A 270 -14.11 18.69 8.65
N LEU A 271 -14.52 17.65 9.38
CA LEU A 271 -14.35 16.26 8.93
C LEU A 271 -15.13 15.96 7.64
N ILE A 272 -16.33 16.53 7.46
CA ILE A 272 -17.11 16.39 6.22
C ILE A 272 -16.39 17.06 5.04
N GLN A 273 -15.80 18.24 5.24
CA GLN A 273 -15.04 18.93 4.21
C GLN A 273 -13.77 18.17 3.83
N THR A 274 -13.03 17.67 4.81
CA THR A 274 -11.84 16.84 4.57
C THR A 274 -12.19 15.53 3.88
N GLU A 275 -13.29 14.88 4.27
CA GLU A 275 -13.80 13.68 3.59
C GLU A 275 -14.12 13.95 2.11
N ALA A 276 -14.84 15.03 1.81
CA ALA A 276 -15.16 15.42 0.43
C ALA A 276 -13.90 15.69 -0.39
N LYS A 277 -12.90 16.36 0.20
CA LYS A 277 -11.61 16.61 -0.45
C LYS A 277 -10.86 15.31 -0.75
N LEU A 278 -10.79 14.40 0.22
CA LEU A 278 -10.14 13.10 0.03
C LEU A 278 -10.85 12.23 -1.02
N LEU A 279 -12.18 12.27 -1.08
CA LEU A 279 -12.97 11.58 -2.10
C LEU A 279 -12.62 12.08 -3.51
N ASP A 280 -12.57 13.41 -3.70
CA ASP A 280 -12.19 14.02 -4.97
C ASP A 280 -10.75 13.66 -5.36
N GLN A 281 -9.80 13.76 -4.44
CA GLN A 281 -8.41 13.40 -4.67
C GLN A 281 -8.23 11.91 -5.00
N THR A 282 -9.00 11.03 -4.34
CA THR A 282 -8.98 9.59 -4.62
C THR A 282 -9.56 9.29 -6.00
N LEU A 283 -10.59 10.02 -6.43
CA LEU A 283 -11.14 9.93 -7.79
C LEU A 283 -10.10 10.35 -8.84
N GLN A 284 -9.43 11.49 -8.63
CA GLN A 284 -8.36 11.96 -9.52
C GLN A 284 -7.21 10.95 -9.60
N LEU A 285 -6.73 10.44 -8.46
CA LEU A 285 -5.69 9.42 -8.40
C LEU A 285 -6.11 8.10 -9.07
N GLY A 286 -7.38 7.72 -8.96
CA GLY A 286 -7.95 6.56 -9.64
C GLY A 286 -7.88 6.69 -11.16
N HIS A 287 -8.21 7.86 -11.71
CA HIS A 287 -8.04 8.15 -13.14
C HIS A 287 -6.57 8.18 -13.57
N LEU A 288 -5.69 8.78 -12.77
CA LEU A 288 -4.25 8.78 -13.04
C LEU A 288 -3.68 7.37 -13.02
N LEU A 289 -4.12 6.51 -12.09
CA LEU A 289 -3.75 5.10 -12.01
C LEU A 289 -4.18 4.34 -13.26
N ALA A 290 -5.44 4.50 -13.70
CA ALA A 290 -5.94 3.86 -14.91
C ALA A 290 -5.20 4.32 -16.17
N LYS A 291 -4.81 5.59 -16.24
CA LYS A 291 -3.99 6.15 -17.32
C LYS A 291 -2.55 5.61 -17.30
N ALA A 292 -1.96 5.46 -16.12
CA ALA A 292 -0.60 4.93 -15.95
C ALA A 292 -0.53 3.43 -16.25
N ASN A 293 -1.48 2.65 -15.74
CA ASN A 293 -1.59 1.22 -15.98
C ASN A 293 -3.05 0.74 -15.83
N TYR A 294 -3.74 0.61 -16.98
CA TYR A 294 -5.16 0.25 -17.03
C TYR A 294 -5.47 -1.09 -16.34
N SER A 295 -4.54 -2.05 -16.42
CA SER A 295 -4.75 -3.40 -15.91
C SER A 295 -4.61 -3.50 -14.39
N PHE A 296 -4.02 -2.50 -13.71
CA PHE A 296 -3.68 -2.60 -12.29
C PHE A 296 -4.89 -2.93 -11.42
N MET A 297 -5.96 -2.13 -11.49
CA MET A 297 -7.15 -2.34 -10.65
C MET A 297 -7.91 -3.62 -10.99
N TYR A 298 -7.82 -4.09 -12.24
CA TYR A 298 -8.42 -5.36 -12.62
C TYR A 298 -7.75 -6.53 -11.88
N TYR A 299 -6.41 -6.60 -11.93
CA TYR A 299 -5.65 -7.64 -11.24
C TYR A 299 -5.55 -7.42 -9.72
N PHE A 300 -5.73 -6.19 -9.23
CA PHE A 300 -5.76 -5.92 -7.80
C PHE A 300 -6.80 -6.77 -7.05
N PHE A 301 -8.00 -6.93 -7.64
CA PHE A 301 -9.07 -7.73 -7.05
C PHE A 301 -8.88 -9.24 -7.23
N ASN A 302 -8.03 -9.67 -8.18
CA ASN A 302 -7.68 -11.06 -8.45
C ASN A 302 -6.14 -11.20 -8.55
N PRO A 303 -5.42 -11.04 -7.42
CA PRO A 303 -4.00 -10.69 -7.44
C PRO A 303 -3.06 -11.88 -7.63
N ASP A 304 -3.57 -13.11 -7.53
CA ASP A 304 -2.73 -14.30 -7.39
C ASP A 304 -1.75 -14.47 -8.58
N GLU A 305 -2.20 -14.20 -9.81
CA GLU A 305 -1.37 -14.24 -11.01
C GLU A 305 -0.23 -13.21 -10.94
N GLY A 306 -0.56 -11.94 -10.69
CA GLY A 306 0.43 -10.86 -10.59
C GLY A 306 1.39 -11.02 -9.41
N LEU A 307 0.93 -11.53 -8.28
CA LEU A 307 1.75 -11.77 -7.09
C LEU A 307 2.74 -12.94 -7.25
N CYS A 308 2.41 -13.90 -8.12
CA CYS A 308 3.27 -15.05 -8.41
C CYS A 308 4.20 -14.81 -9.60
N ALA A 309 3.98 -13.75 -10.38
CA ALA A 309 4.79 -13.41 -11.54
C ALA A 309 6.27 -13.17 -11.20
N ARG A 310 7.14 -13.42 -12.18
CA ARG A 310 8.59 -13.14 -12.12
C ARG A 310 9.04 -12.38 -13.37
N PRO A 311 8.68 -11.11 -13.51
CA PRO A 311 9.11 -10.35 -14.67
C PRO A 311 10.62 -10.14 -14.69
N GLU A 312 11.25 -10.35 -15.84
CA GLU A 312 12.69 -10.08 -16.03
C GLU A 312 12.96 -8.61 -16.37
N GLY A 313 11.94 -7.92 -16.87
CA GLY A 313 11.93 -6.51 -17.20
C GLY A 313 10.50 -6.05 -17.47
N TYR A 314 10.30 -4.75 -17.63
CA TYR A 314 9.00 -4.18 -17.94
C TYR A 314 9.13 -2.96 -18.84
N SER A 315 8.02 -2.59 -19.48
CA SER A 315 7.84 -1.28 -20.12
C SER A 315 6.75 -0.52 -19.37
N LYS A 316 6.78 0.82 -19.44
CA LYS A 316 5.70 1.63 -18.83
C LYS A 316 4.34 1.23 -19.38
N GLY A 317 3.38 1.02 -18.50
CA GLY A 317 2.02 0.56 -18.79
C GLY A 317 1.89 -0.93 -19.09
N SER A 318 2.98 -1.72 -19.04
CA SER A 318 2.92 -3.15 -19.35
C SER A 318 2.34 -3.97 -18.20
N TRP A 319 1.96 -5.21 -18.49
CA TRP A 319 1.49 -6.16 -17.49
C TRP A 319 2.60 -6.50 -16.47
N GLU A 320 3.86 -6.56 -16.91
CA GLU A 320 5.01 -6.79 -16.05
C GLU A 320 5.20 -5.66 -15.03
N GLU A 321 5.02 -4.41 -15.44
CA GLU A 321 5.06 -3.25 -14.53
C GLU A 321 3.95 -3.34 -13.49
N MET A 322 2.74 -3.71 -13.92
CA MET A 322 1.61 -3.96 -13.04
C MET A 322 1.93 -5.03 -12.01
N ALA A 323 2.45 -6.18 -12.45
CA ALA A 323 2.75 -7.30 -11.57
C ALA A 323 3.82 -6.94 -10.52
N LEU A 324 4.86 -6.18 -10.91
CA LEU A 324 5.87 -5.67 -9.97
C LEU A 324 5.25 -4.68 -8.97
N ALA A 325 4.48 -3.70 -9.45
CA ALA A 325 3.82 -2.71 -8.60
C ALA A 325 2.85 -3.37 -7.61
N LEU A 326 2.14 -4.41 -8.04
CA LEU A 326 1.26 -5.21 -7.18
C LEU A 326 2.10 -5.93 -6.11
N GLN A 327 3.20 -6.57 -6.47
CA GLN A 327 4.08 -7.25 -5.49
C GLN A 327 4.67 -6.28 -4.46
N TYR A 328 5.00 -5.04 -4.86
CA TYR A 328 5.55 -4.05 -3.95
C TYR A 328 4.51 -3.48 -2.99
N SER A 329 3.28 -3.27 -3.47
CA SER A 329 2.25 -2.53 -2.74
C SER A 329 1.19 -3.39 -2.05
N TYR A 330 0.96 -4.65 -2.48
CA TYR A 330 -0.17 -5.45 -1.99
C TYR A 330 -0.17 -5.66 -0.48
N GLY A 331 1.00 -5.80 0.14
CA GLY A 331 1.11 -5.86 1.60
C GLY A 331 0.57 -4.62 2.29
N ALA A 332 0.79 -3.41 1.73
CA ALA A 332 0.27 -2.16 2.27
C ALA A 332 -1.25 -2.06 2.09
N TRP A 333 -1.78 -2.46 0.94
CA TRP A 333 -3.22 -2.54 0.69
C TRP A 333 -3.92 -3.47 1.69
N TRP A 334 -3.40 -4.69 1.83
CA TRP A 334 -3.96 -5.73 2.67
C TRP A 334 -3.89 -5.39 4.16
N GLU A 335 -2.76 -4.84 4.60
CA GLU A 335 -2.57 -4.47 6.00
C GLU A 335 -3.45 -3.28 6.38
N THR A 336 -3.79 -2.38 5.45
CA THR A 336 -4.62 -1.19 5.72
C THR A 336 -6.10 -1.54 5.91
N GLU A 337 -6.44 -1.85 7.16
CA GLU A 337 -7.80 -2.18 7.60
C GLU A 337 -8.85 -1.20 7.06
N GLY A 338 -9.97 -1.73 6.55
CA GLY A 338 -11.08 -0.97 5.99
C GLY A 338 -10.92 -0.50 4.54
N VAL A 339 -9.69 -0.44 3.98
CA VAL A 339 -9.50 0.01 2.58
C VAL A 339 -10.05 -1.01 1.58
N LEU A 340 -9.77 -2.30 1.78
CA LEU A 340 -10.32 -3.35 0.92
C LEU A 340 -11.84 -3.43 1.04
N ASP A 341 -12.39 -3.25 2.24
CA ASP A 341 -13.84 -3.24 2.47
C ASP A 341 -14.50 -2.07 1.71
N LEU A 342 -13.90 -0.87 1.80
CA LEU A 342 -14.36 0.31 1.09
C LEU A 342 -14.33 0.13 -0.43
N LEU A 343 -13.25 -0.44 -0.99
CA LEU A 343 -13.13 -0.68 -2.41
C LEU A 343 -14.11 -1.77 -2.90
N ASN A 344 -14.28 -2.86 -2.15
CA ASN A 344 -15.26 -3.89 -2.49
C ASN A 344 -16.69 -3.35 -2.44
N GLU A 345 -17.03 -2.53 -1.44
CA GLU A 345 -18.32 -1.86 -1.36
C GLU A 345 -18.56 -0.93 -2.56
N ALA A 346 -17.55 -0.13 -2.96
CA ALA A 346 -17.66 0.72 -4.14
C ALA A 346 -17.86 -0.09 -5.43
N ARG A 347 -17.20 -1.25 -5.51
CA ARG A 347 -17.35 -2.21 -6.62
C ARG A 347 -18.76 -2.80 -6.65
N GLU A 348 -19.33 -3.18 -5.50
CA GLU A 348 -20.71 -3.65 -5.38
C GLU A 348 -21.71 -2.55 -5.79
N CYS A 349 -21.53 -1.33 -5.28
CA CYS A 349 -22.36 -0.18 -5.65
C CYS A 349 -22.33 0.08 -7.17
N ALA A 350 -21.15 0.03 -7.80
CA ALA A 350 -20.99 0.21 -9.24
C ALA A 350 -21.67 -0.91 -10.06
N ALA A 351 -21.62 -2.16 -9.58
CA ALA A 351 -22.27 -3.31 -10.20
C ALA A 351 -23.80 -3.17 -10.14
N GLU A 352 -24.33 -2.90 -8.95
CA GLU A 352 -25.77 -2.76 -8.72
C GLU A 352 -26.36 -1.60 -9.51
N ALA A 353 -25.67 -0.46 -9.56
CA ALA A 353 -26.11 0.69 -10.35
C ALA A 353 -26.12 0.41 -11.86
N SER A 354 -25.28 -0.53 -12.33
CA SER A 354 -25.30 -1.02 -13.71
C SER A 354 -26.34 -2.13 -13.94
N GLY A 355 -27.14 -2.48 -12.92
CA GLY A 355 -28.15 -3.54 -12.98
C GLY A 355 -27.59 -4.96 -12.92
N ARG A 356 -26.41 -5.13 -12.31
CA ARG A 356 -25.62 -6.36 -12.39
C ARG A 356 -25.25 -6.89 -11.01
N ASP A 357 -24.87 -8.15 -11.01
CA ASP A 357 -24.35 -8.85 -9.86
C ASP A 357 -22.85 -9.12 -10.07
N ILE A 358 -22.03 -8.70 -9.10
CA ILE A 358 -20.57 -8.78 -9.21
C ILE A 358 -20.08 -10.23 -9.20
N GLU A 359 -20.70 -11.10 -8.41
CA GLU A 359 -20.32 -12.52 -8.33
C GLU A 359 -20.58 -13.23 -9.66
N THR A 360 -21.72 -12.95 -10.29
CA THR A 360 -22.08 -13.46 -11.61
C THR A 360 -21.10 -12.97 -12.68
N LEU A 361 -20.73 -11.68 -12.68
CA LEU A 361 -19.75 -11.14 -13.63
C LEU A 361 -18.37 -11.80 -13.47
N VAL A 362 -17.92 -11.98 -12.22
CA VAL A 362 -16.65 -12.66 -11.92
C VAL A 362 -16.69 -14.13 -12.36
N ALA A 363 -17.79 -14.83 -12.13
CA ALA A 363 -17.93 -16.22 -12.54
C ALA A 363 -17.92 -16.39 -14.08
N GLN A 364 -18.42 -15.39 -14.82
CA GLN A 364 -18.51 -15.44 -16.28
C GLN A 364 -17.26 -14.89 -16.99
N SER A 365 -16.44 -14.08 -16.34
CA SER A 365 -15.31 -13.39 -16.98
C SER A 365 -14.28 -14.35 -17.60
N SER A 366 -14.11 -15.55 -17.05
CA SER A 366 -13.19 -16.56 -17.61
C SER A 366 -13.67 -17.19 -18.92
N GLY A 367 -14.96 -17.08 -19.25
CA GLY A 367 -15.58 -17.73 -20.41
C GLY A 367 -16.27 -16.77 -21.40
N SER A 368 -16.33 -15.48 -21.08
CA SER A 368 -17.00 -14.46 -21.89
C SER A 368 -16.17 -13.18 -21.94
N LEU A 369 -15.70 -12.83 -23.14
CA LEU A 369 -14.98 -11.58 -23.40
C LEU A 369 -15.82 -10.35 -23.03
N GLU A 370 -17.14 -10.42 -23.24
CA GLU A 370 -18.05 -9.34 -22.87
C GLU A 370 -18.10 -9.16 -21.34
N ALA A 371 -18.22 -10.25 -20.59
CA ALA A 371 -18.21 -10.19 -19.13
C ALA A 371 -16.87 -9.70 -18.57
N GLU A 372 -15.76 -10.12 -19.18
CA GLU A 372 -14.40 -9.65 -18.85
C GLU A 372 -14.25 -8.14 -19.07
N GLN A 373 -14.60 -7.64 -20.26
CA GLN A 373 -14.54 -6.21 -20.58
C GLN A 373 -15.41 -5.38 -19.64
N MET A 374 -16.58 -5.89 -19.30
CA MET A 374 -17.50 -5.22 -18.39
C MET A 374 -16.98 -5.19 -16.94
N LEU A 375 -16.36 -6.29 -16.49
CA LEU A 375 -15.70 -6.35 -15.18
C LEU A 375 -14.49 -5.41 -15.12
N ALA A 376 -13.73 -5.31 -16.21
CA ALA A 376 -12.61 -4.37 -16.34
C ALA A 376 -13.09 -2.92 -16.27
N ASP A 377 -14.11 -2.52 -17.04
CA ASP A 377 -14.69 -1.17 -16.96
C ASP A 377 -15.18 -0.83 -15.54
N LEU A 378 -15.81 -1.79 -14.88
CA LEU A 378 -16.30 -1.63 -13.51
C LEU A 378 -15.15 -1.41 -12.53
N ASN A 379 -14.13 -2.28 -12.56
CA ASN A 379 -13.00 -2.25 -11.63
C ASN A 379 -12.04 -1.08 -11.88
N VAL A 380 -11.95 -0.58 -13.11
CA VAL A 380 -10.96 0.43 -13.50
C VAL A 380 -11.57 1.83 -13.53
N ASN A 381 -12.73 2.00 -14.16
CA ASN A 381 -13.33 3.32 -14.38
C ASN A 381 -14.41 3.63 -13.33
N LYS A 382 -15.38 2.73 -13.17
CA LYS A 382 -16.59 3.04 -12.39
C LYS A 382 -16.36 3.08 -10.89
N ILE A 383 -15.48 2.22 -10.36
CA ILE A 383 -15.28 2.08 -8.91
C ILE A 383 -15.06 3.41 -8.19
N TRP A 384 -14.28 4.32 -8.78
CA TRP A 384 -13.91 5.59 -8.17
C TRP A 384 -15.10 6.54 -8.03
N HIS A 385 -16.05 6.51 -8.96
CA HIS A 385 -17.28 7.31 -8.92
C HIS A 385 -18.26 6.85 -7.83
N TYR A 386 -18.14 5.61 -7.35
CA TYR A 386 -19.01 5.05 -6.32
C TYR A 386 -18.38 5.03 -4.93
N LEU A 387 -17.19 5.63 -4.75
CA LEU A 387 -16.55 5.72 -3.43
C LEU A 387 -17.37 6.51 -2.41
N ASP A 388 -17.95 7.65 -2.79
CA ASP A 388 -18.80 8.45 -1.90
C ASP A 388 -20.03 7.66 -1.43
N GLU A 389 -20.66 6.92 -2.35
CA GLU A 389 -21.78 6.05 -2.02
C GLU A 389 -21.35 4.89 -1.11
N ALA A 390 -20.17 4.30 -1.34
CA ALA A 390 -19.61 3.26 -0.49
C ALA A 390 -19.30 3.77 0.93
N VAL A 391 -18.71 4.96 1.07
CA VAL A 391 -18.47 5.60 2.37
C VAL A 391 -19.80 5.80 3.11
N LYS A 392 -20.83 6.32 2.44
CA LYS A 392 -22.16 6.49 3.03
C LYS A 392 -22.77 5.15 3.44
N ASN A 393 -22.69 4.13 2.58
CA ASN A 393 -23.28 2.83 2.85
C ASN A 393 -22.61 2.13 4.04
N LEU A 394 -21.28 2.17 4.11
CA LEU A 394 -20.49 1.62 5.22
C LEU A 394 -20.55 2.44 6.51
N SER A 395 -21.04 3.69 6.43
CA SER A 395 -21.27 4.56 7.59
C SER A 395 -22.69 4.45 8.15
N ASP A 396 -23.60 3.78 7.45
CA ASP A 396 -24.98 3.59 7.88
C ASP A 396 -25.08 2.45 8.90
N LEU A 397 -25.74 2.74 10.04
CA LEU A 397 -25.92 1.80 11.14
C LEU A 397 -27.18 0.92 10.94
N SER A 398 -27.99 1.21 9.93
CA SER A 398 -29.20 0.47 9.60
C SER A 398 -28.85 -0.87 8.93
N PRO A 399 -29.73 -1.88 9.03
CA PRO A 399 -29.61 -3.12 8.26
C PRO A 399 -29.40 -2.82 6.77
N ARG A 400 -28.55 -3.61 6.09
CA ARG A 400 -28.18 -3.40 4.68
C ARG A 400 -29.38 -3.08 3.77
N PRO A 401 -30.52 -3.81 3.79
CA PRO A 401 -31.66 -3.52 2.92
C PRO A 401 -32.34 -2.16 3.11
N GLU A 402 -32.09 -1.51 4.25
CA GLU A 402 -32.67 -0.21 4.64
C GLU A 402 -31.75 0.96 4.33
N ARG A 403 -30.49 0.70 3.96
CA ARG A 403 -29.50 1.75 3.70
C ARG A 403 -29.90 2.59 2.48
N PRO A 404 -29.58 3.90 2.44
CA PRO A 404 -30.01 4.81 1.39
C PRO A 404 -29.62 4.39 -0.04
N PHE A 405 -28.44 3.79 -0.22
CA PHE A 405 -28.02 3.29 -1.52
C PHE A 405 -28.88 2.10 -1.96
N GLU A 406 -29.03 1.10 -1.10
CA GLU A 406 -29.79 -0.14 -1.31
C GLU A 406 -31.26 0.12 -1.60
N ARG A 407 -31.86 1.09 -0.89
CA ARG A 407 -33.23 1.56 -1.19
C ARG A 407 -33.33 2.17 -2.58
N ARG A 408 -32.43 3.10 -2.94
CA ARG A 408 -32.41 3.72 -4.27
C ARG A 408 -32.15 2.70 -5.37
N ALA A 409 -31.27 1.73 -5.15
CA ALA A 409 -30.98 0.64 -6.09
C ALA A 409 -32.22 -0.24 -6.33
N ARG A 410 -32.92 -0.62 -5.26
CA ARG A 410 -34.19 -1.36 -5.35
C ARG A 410 -35.28 -0.57 -6.07
N GLU A 411 -35.48 0.69 -5.71
CA GLU A 411 -36.46 1.58 -6.36
C GLU A 411 -36.18 1.74 -7.85
N ARG A 412 -34.90 1.92 -8.24
CA ARG A 412 -34.49 1.93 -9.66
C ARG A 412 -34.81 0.62 -10.35
N LYS A 413 -34.49 -0.52 -9.74
CA LYS A 413 -34.76 -1.85 -10.32
C LYS A 413 -36.26 -2.09 -10.50
N GLU A 414 -37.08 -1.72 -9.52
CA GLU A 414 -38.53 -1.79 -9.61
C GLU A 414 -39.08 -0.85 -10.70
N PHE A 415 -38.58 0.38 -10.77
CA PHE A 415 -38.95 1.34 -11.82
C PHE A 415 -38.63 0.79 -13.21
N TRP A 416 -37.41 0.29 -13.44
CA TRP A 416 -37.02 -0.31 -14.71
C TRP A 416 -37.85 -1.55 -15.05
N ALA A 417 -38.16 -2.40 -14.06
CA ALA A 417 -39.01 -3.56 -14.28
C ALA A 417 -40.44 -3.16 -14.69
N LYS A 418 -41.00 -2.11 -14.07
CA LYS A 418 -42.31 -1.56 -14.45
C LYS A 418 -42.26 -0.91 -15.84
N TYR A 419 -41.21 -0.15 -16.15
CA TYR A 419 -40.98 0.43 -17.48
C TYR A 419 -40.91 -0.64 -18.58
N MET A 420 -40.14 -1.72 -18.37
CA MET A 420 -40.03 -2.84 -19.31
C MET A 420 -41.36 -3.61 -19.50
N ARG A 421 -42.26 -3.55 -18.52
CA ARG A 421 -43.64 -4.08 -18.63
C ARG A 421 -44.64 -3.09 -19.24
N GLY A 422 -44.20 -1.86 -19.58
CA GLY A 422 -45.06 -0.80 -20.10
C GLY A 422 -45.99 -0.19 -19.05
N GLU A 423 -45.73 -0.40 -17.76
CA GLU A 423 -46.55 0.09 -16.65
C GLU A 423 -46.23 1.56 -16.27
N VAL A 424 -45.14 2.12 -16.79
CA VAL A 424 -44.69 3.49 -16.53
C VAL A 424 -44.00 4.04 -17.78
N GLU A 425 -44.22 5.31 -18.11
CA GLU A 425 -43.49 6.01 -19.17
C GLU A 425 -42.24 6.70 -18.62
N PHE A 426 -41.13 6.63 -19.35
CA PHE A 426 -39.90 7.35 -19.01
C PHE A 426 -40.06 8.82 -19.42
N ILE A 427 -40.27 9.69 -18.44
CA ILE A 427 -40.28 11.14 -18.66
C ILE A 427 -38.86 11.65 -18.37
N ALA A 428 -38.09 11.95 -19.42
CA ALA A 428 -36.80 12.60 -19.27
C ALA A 428 -37.04 14.06 -18.81
N GLY A 429 -36.58 14.38 -17.59
CA GLY A 429 -36.59 15.72 -17.01
C GLY A 429 -35.18 16.18 -16.73
#